data_AF-A0A7V9QK80-F1
#
_entry.id   AF-A0A7V9QK80-F1
#
_cell.length_a   1.000
_cell.length_b   1.000
_cell.length_c   1.000
_cell.angle_alpha   90.00
_cell.angle_beta   90.00
_cell.angle_gamma   90.00
#
_symmetry.space_group_name_H-M   'P 1'
#
loop_
_entity.id
_entity.type
_entity.pdbx_description
1 polymer ?
#
loop_
_entity_poly.entity_id
_entity_poly.type
_entity_poly.pdbx_seq_one_letter_code
_entity_poly.pdbx_strand_id
1 'polypeptide(L)'
;MPEETGEGLKSVNWTTGMLLTPEHFTLQDQYIDNSVGWVLRNCLTATGLVGGGVRLEAAQRGLGVFDPKVDVQDDGTTVNISVRQTRGLTSLGDIVDIDESCVVRRSLPRGDLAGATELLVYLVAGEGKEADPESVGSDDANPNFAALRRNKYTIALGVDADALPHSLAIGKVRRASETLGFELDPRFIPACATLLAHSSLYAGWRALQAEIVLLAGEFAELHRAVARYADQVSRRGIDVRGDTDILAFIERAVMALDTLAYETFDPAMSPFAFFQQVDRCGRRIAVALDLSSSTQSFFQTLTGADASYATLLEEERQALSTRRELSPRDDLRHSMERAEQTIGQLRRLCEALEGKYVDYRINRSIDSLRFLLDRGGEHFYVSVATPGHPQRDGDILTFVFSQMNLTGRHEYRVVLMGDPQGASSWHVGEELRVDLRINSNSGPSRPTSRNIAAEIPGQRNFAMNFDTPPDVATITGLTITVQPGHRVRGALLYQRRLGLIAEGSGPPPLSTPAPSVSPVAQAAPQPTSSPQAHSDQTPMGTPVIKLKKPK
;
A
#
# COMPACT_ATOMS: atom_id res chain seq x y z
N MET A 1 32.29 40.21 -20.46
CA MET A 1 32.98 39.77 -19.23
C MET A 1 31.87 39.34 -18.28
N PRO A 2 31.58 38.04 -18.16
CA PRO A 2 30.54 37.60 -17.26
C PRO A 2 31.03 37.83 -15.83
N GLU A 3 30.19 38.46 -15.01
CA GLU A 3 30.40 38.61 -13.56
C GLU A 3 30.64 37.22 -12.97
N GLU A 4 31.75 37.07 -12.22
CA GLU A 4 32.00 35.88 -11.41
C GLU A 4 30.83 35.73 -10.42
N THR A 5 29.91 34.82 -10.69
CA THR A 5 28.96 34.31 -9.70
C THR A 5 29.78 33.81 -8.50
N GLY A 6 29.46 34.28 -7.29
CA GLY A 6 30.20 34.06 -6.03
C GLY A 6 30.29 32.61 -5.54
N GLU A 7 30.18 31.62 -6.42
CA GLU A 7 30.22 30.17 -6.16
C GLU A 7 31.64 29.59 -6.25
N GLY A 8 32.66 30.36 -5.84
CA GLY A 8 34.02 29.85 -5.79
C GLY A 8 34.27 29.04 -4.51
N LEU A 9 34.87 27.86 -4.61
CA LEU A 9 35.49 27.14 -3.48
C LEU A 9 36.89 27.72 -3.17
N LYS A 10 36.98 29.06 -3.09
CA LYS A 10 38.21 29.79 -2.78
C LYS A 10 38.29 29.92 -1.25
N SER A 11 39.34 29.38 -0.62
CA SER A 11 39.57 29.51 0.82
C SER A 11 40.58 30.62 1.14
N VAL A 12 40.56 31.10 2.37
CA VAL A 12 41.53 32.10 2.84
C VAL A 12 42.86 31.41 3.14
N ASN A 13 43.95 31.99 2.62
CA ASN A 13 45.30 31.54 2.90
C ASN A 13 45.84 32.19 4.19
N TRP A 14 45.78 31.44 5.30
CA TRP A 14 46.25 31.90 6.61
C TRP A 14 47.78 31.80 6.70
N THR A 15 48.45 32.94 6.94
CA THR A 15 49.93 32.99 7.04
C THR A 15 50.39 33.62 8.36
N THR A 16 51.57 33.22 8.84
CA THR A 16 52.15 33.76 10.07
C THR A 16 52.47 35.25 9.92
N GLY A 17 52.00 36.07 10.86
CA GLY A 17 52.19 37.53 10.81
C GLY A 17 51.18 38.29 9.95
N MET A 18 50.16 37.60 9.42
CA MET A 18 49.06 38.22 8.67
C MET A 18 48.23 39.15 9.57
N LEU A 19 47.95 40.36 9.09
CA LEU A 19 47.00 41.25 9.73
C LEU A 19 45.57 40.72 9.52
N LEU A 20 44.85 40.49 10.61
CA LEU A 20 43.47 40.01 10.56
C LEU A 20 42.52 41.16 10.18
N THR A 21 41.60 40.88 9.26
CA THR A 21 40.58 41.81 8.80
C THR A 21 39.24 41.07 8.76
N PRO A 22 38.09 41.77 8.89
CA PRO A 22 36.77 41.15 8.80
C PRO A 22 36.51 40.40 7.48
N GLU A 23 37.16 40.83 6.40
CA GLU A 23 37.06 40.19 5.08
C GLU A 23 37.59 38.75 5.09
N HIS A 24 38.68 38.48 5.81
CA HIS A 24 39.21 37.11 5.95
C HIS A 24 38.18 36.17 6.58
N PHE A 25 37.45 36.61 7.60
CA PHE A 25 36.41 35.79 8.22
C PHE A 25 35.20 35.62 7.31
N THR A 26 34.78 36.69 6.63
CA THR A 26 33.63 36.65 5.70
C THR A 26 33.88 35.70 4.54
N LEU A 27 35.07 35.74 3.94
CA LEU A 27 35.45 34.83 2.85
C LEU A 27 35.61 33.39 3.34
N GLN A 28 36.12 33.19 4.56
CA GLN A 28 36.23 31.87 5.15
C GLN A 28 34.85 31.25 5.44
N ASP A 29 33.90 32.03 5.95
CA ASP A 29 32.52 31.58 6.17
C ASP A 29 31.84 31.26 4.84
N GLN A 30 32.00 32.12 3.82
CA GLN A 30 31.50 31.83 2.46
C GLN A 30 32.10 30.54 1.89
N TYR A 31 33.40 30.31 2.10
CA TYR A 31 34.04 29.06 1.69
C TYR A 31 33.42 27.84 2.38
N ILE A 32 33.16 27.91 3.69
CA ILE A 32 32.52 26.83 4.45
C ILE A 32 31.09 26.60 3.95
N ASP A 33 30.29 27.66 3.84
CA ASP A 33 28.90 27.61 3.35
C ASP A 33 28.84 27.03 1.93
N ASN A 34 29.70 27.51 1.02
CA ASN A 34 29.79 27.01 -0.36
C ASN A 34 30.26 25.54 -0.41
N SER A 35 31.20 25.14 0.45
CA SER A 35 31.71 23.77 0.51
C SER A 35 30.62 22.81 1.00
N VAL A 36 29.91 23.17 2.06
CA VAL A 36 28.79 22.39 2.59
C VAL A 36 27.66 22.36 1.57
N GLY A 37 27.25 23.50 1.01
CA GLY A 37 26.22 23.58 -0.03
C GLY A 37 26.57 22.74 -1.25
N TRP A 38 27.83 22.74 -1.69
CA TRP A 38 28.30 21.88 -2.77
C TRP A 38 28.12 20.38 -2.44
N VAL A 39 28.47 19.95 -1.23
CA VAL A 39 28.25 18.57 -0.77
C VAL A 39 26.75 18.26 -0.71
N LEU A 40 25.93 19.15 -0.16
CA LEU A 40 24.47 18.94 -0.07
C LEU A 40 23.86 18.80 -1.47
N ARG A 41 24.24 19.66 -2.43
CA ARG A 41 23.73 19.62 -3.81
C ARG A 41 24.14 18.37 -4.58
N ASN A 42 25.38 17.93 -4.42
CA ASN A 42 25.96 16.90 -5.28
C ASN A 42 25.99 15.50 -4.64
N CYS A 43 25.86 15.41 -3.31
CA CYS A 43 25.97 14.15 -2.59
C CYS A 43 24.67 13.73 -1.88
N LEU A 44 23.72 14.64 -1.64
CA LEU A 44 22.41 14.26 -1.11
C LEU A 44 21.38 14.15 -2.24
N THR A 45 20.72 13.00 -2.29
CA THR A 45 19.59 12.75 -3.20
C THR A 45 18.26 13.16 -2.60
N ALA A 46 18.22 13.41 -1.28
CA ALA A 46 17.02 13.72 -0.52
C ALA A 46 16.95 15.21 -0.18
N THR A 47 15.80 15.82 -0.45
CA THR A 47 15.49 17.24 -0.21
C THR A 47 14.08 17.36 0.39
N GLY A 48 13.74 18.52 0.94
CA GLY A 48 12.46 18.74 1.63
C GLY A 48 12.63 18.88 3.15
N LEU A 49 11.54 18.65 3.88
CA LEU A 49 11.55 18.71 5.33
C LEU A 49 12.48 17.67 5.94
N VAL A 50 13.16 18.06 7.02
CA VAL A 50 13.98 17.19 7.86
C VAL A 50 13.32 16.94 9.22
N GLY A 51 12.52 17.89 9.70
CA GLY A 51 11.84 17.80 11.00
C GLY A 51 12.83 17.65 12.15
N GLY A 52 12.59 16.70 13.06
CA GLY A 52 13.51 16.38 14.15
C GLY A 52 14.70 15.49 13.75
N GLY A 53 14.67 14.95 12.53
CA GLY A 53 15.76 14.18 11.92
C GLY A 53 15.97 12.77 12.51
N VAL A 54 16.97 12.08 11.96
CA VAL A 54 17.32 10.69 12.32
C VAL A 54 17.87 10.52 13.74
N ARG A 55 18.23 11.62 14.40
CA ARG A 55 18.84 11.63 15.74
C ARG A 55 17.81 11.50 16.87
N LEU A 56 16.51 11.54 16.54
CA LEU A 56 15.45 11.37 17.53
C LEU A 56 15.48 9.96 18.14
N GLU A 57 15.32 9.92 19.46
CA GLU A 57 15.06 8.69 20.18
C GLU A 57 13.77 8.03 19.68
N ALA A 58 13.70 6.70 19.76
CA ALA A 58 12.55 5.95 19.24
C ALA A 58 11.20 6.43 19.80
N ALA A 59 11.16 6.88 21.06
CA ALA A 59 9.95 7.41 21.71
C ALA A 59 9.50 8.78 21.17
N GLN A 60 10.40 9.54 20.56
CA GLN A 60 10.15 10.89 20.04
C GLN A 60 9.81 10.90 18.54
N ARG A 61 10.03 9.79 17.85
CA ARG A 61 9.75 9.66 16.41
C ARG A 61 8.25 9.76 16.15
N GLY A 62 7.87 10.58 15.19
CA GLY A 62 6.47 10.80 14.84
C GLY A 62 5.72 11.75 15.76
N LEU A 63 6.39 12.41 16.72
CA LEU A 63 5.77 13.48 17.49
C LEU A 63 5.60 14.72 16.59
N GLY A 64 4.37 15.25 16.52
CA GLY A 64 4.06 16.46 15.74
C GLY A 64 4.72 17.75 16.24
N VAL A 65 5.46 17.70 17.36
CA VAL A 65 6.25 18.85 17.85
C VAL A 65 7.36 19.25 16.87
N PHE A 66 7.78 18.32 16.01
CA PHE A 66 8.83 18.54 15.00
C PHE A 66 8.29 18.87 13.61
N ASP A 67 6.97 18.88 13.44
CA ASP A 67 6.31 19.24 12.18
C ASP A 67 6.44 20.76 11.94
N PRO A 68 6.30 21.22 10.68
CA PRO A 68 6.25 22.63 10.39
C PRO A 68 5.04 23.30 11.08
N LYS A 69 5.28 24.37 11.82
CA LYS A 69 4.24 25.18 12.46
C LYS A 69 3.92 26.39 11.58
N VAL A 70 2.82 26.31 10.84
CA VAL A 70 2.32 27.37 9.96
C VAL A 70 0.94 27.81 10.45
N ASP A 71 0.78 29.10 10.72
CA ASP A 71 -0.53 29.69 11.03
C ASP A 71 -1.00 30.51 9.82
N VAL A 72 -2.30 30.38 9.51
CA VAL A 72 -2.98 31.20 8.51
C VAL A 72 -4.16 31.88 9.18
N GLN A 73 -4.21 33.21 9.07
CA GLN A 73 -5.31 34.03 9.56
C GLN A 73 -5.85 34.89 8.40
N ASP A 74 -7.13 34.73 8.08
CA ASP A 74 -7.82 35.54 7.07
C ASP A 74 -8.82 36.46 7.81
N ASP A 75 -8.55 37.78 7.75
CA ASP A 75 -9.41 38.80 8.38
C ASP A 75 -10.54 39.29 7.45
N GLY A 76 -10.67 38.67 6.27
CA GLY A 76 -11.62 39.04 5.22
C GLY A 76 -11.05 39.99 4.18
N THR A 77 -9.98 40.72 4.50
CA THR A 77 -9.29 41.69 3.61
C THR A 77 -7.86 41.28 3.27
N THR A 78 -7.15 40.71 4.24
CA THR A 78 -5.78 40.23 4.12
C THR A 78 -5.65 38.82 4.67
N VAL A 79 -4.80 38.03 4.02
CA VAL A 79 -4.38 36.72 4.49
C VAL A 79 -2.99 36.85 5.10
N ASN A 80 -2.92 36.65 6.40
CA ASN A 80 -1.69 36.68 7.19
C ASN A 80 -1.18 35.26 7.38
N ILE A 81 0.03 35.00 6.90
CA ILE A 81 0.70 33.71 7.05
C ILE A 81 1.92 33.91 7.94
N SER A 82 2.07 33.06 8.95
CA SER A 82 3.26 33.03 9.80
C SER A 82 3.83 31.63 9.94
N VAL A 83 5.14 31.52 9.79
CA VAL A 83 5.90 30.27 9.95
C VAL A 83 6.70 30.39 11.23
N ARG A 84 6.34 29.60 12.24
CA ARG A 84 6.99 29.64 13.56
C ARG A 84 8.06 28.59 13.73
N GLN A 85 8.00 27.51 12.98
CA GLN A 85 8.96 26.44 13.09
C GLN A 85 9.00 25.67 11.77
N THR A 86 10.18 25.45 11.22
CA THR A 86 10.39 24.53 10.10
C THR A 86 11.87 24.23 9.94
N ARG A 87 12.18 23.00 9.55
CA ARG A 87 13.55 22.55 9.28
C ARG A 87 13.58 21.75 8.00
N GLY A 88 14.49 22.08 7.09
CA GLY A 88 14.56 21.40 5.81
C GLY A 88 15.76 21.81 4.95
N LEU A 89 15.84 21.15 3.80
CA LEU A 89 16.83 21.39 2.77
C LEU A 89 16.12 21.67 1.45
N THR A 90 16.48 22.77 0.79
CA THR A 90 15.99 23.08 -0.56
C THR A 90 16.66 22.18 -1.59
N SER A 91 16.19 22.20 -2.84
CA SER A 91 16.83 21.42 -3.91
C SER A 91 18.21 21.92 -4.34
N LEU A 92 18.55 23.18 -4.05
CA LEU A 92 19.91 23.71 -4.20
C LEU A 92 20.74 23.59 -2.92
N GLY A 93 20.27 22.84 -1.94
CA GLY A 93 21.02 22.55 -0.72
C GLY A 93 21.05 23.72 0.28
N ASP A 94 20.17 24.71 0.13
CA ASP A 94 20.03 25.77 1.13
C ASP A 94 19.42 25.19 2.40
N ILE A 95 19.98 25.60 3.53
CA ILE A 95 19.53 25.16 4.85
C ILE A 95 18.41 26.08 5.32
N VAL A 96 17.27 25.48 5.64
CA VAL A 96 16.15 26.14 6.31
C VAL A 96 16.12 25.69 7.76
N ASP A 97 16.29 26.64 8.68
CA ASP A 97 16.11 26.42 10.12
C ASP A 97 15.38 27.63 10.71
N ILE A 98 14.11 27.43 11.04
CA ILE A 98 13.25 28.40 11.71
C ILE A 98 12.75 27.77 12.99
N ASP A 99 12.86 28.51 14.09
CA ASP A 99 12.29 28.21 15.39
C ASP A 99 11.43 29.39 15.90
N GLU A 100 10.95 29.26 17.14
CA GLU A 100 9.98 30.20 17.71
C GLU A 100 10.57 31.60 17.97
N SER A 101 11.91 31.77 18.03
CA SER A 101 12.54 33.09 18.10
C SER A 101 12.62 33.77 16.73
N CYS A 102 12.43 33.00 15.65
CA CYS A 102 12.71 33.40 14.29
C CYS A 102 11.48 33.44 13.35
N VAL A 103 10.30 33.80 13.88
CA VAL A 103 9.03 33.75 13.12
C VAL A 103 9.05 34.61 11.85
N VAL A 104 8.84 33.98 10.70
CA VAL A 104 8.68 34.66 9.41
C VAL A 104 7.20 34.95 9.18
N ARG A 105 6.88 36.17 8.72
CA ARG A 105 5.49 36.61 8.49
C ARG A 105 5.34 37.23 7.11
N ARG A 106 4.18 37.02 6.48
CA ARG A 106 3.78 37.70 5.24
C ARG A 106 2.29 37.99 5.27
N SER A 107 1.93 39.22 4.91
CA SER A 107 0.56 39.65 4.71
C SER A 107 0.30 39.83 3.22
N LEU A 108 -0.77 39.22 2.72
CA LEU A 108 -1.17 39.26 1.32
C LEU A 108 -2.58 39.85 1.20
N PRO A 109 -2.81 40.84 0.32
CA PRO A 109 -4.17 41.28 0.00
C PRO A 109 -5.00 40.10 -0.51
N ARG A 110 -6.22 39.92 0.02
CA ARG A 110 -7.10 38.82 -0.41
C ARG A 110 -7.46 38.90 -1.89
N GLY A 111 -7.46 40.11 -2.46
CA GLY A 111 -7.67 40.34 -3.89
C GLY A 111 -6.62 39.66 -4.79
N ASP A 112 -5.38 39.53 -4.32
CA ASP A 112 -4.28 38.90 -5.08
C ASP A 112 -4.45 37.38 -5.16
N LEU A 113 -5.30 36.81 -4.30
CA LEU A 113 -5.61 35.38 -4.24
C LEU A 113 -6.96 35.05 -4.91
N ALA A 114 -7.55 36.02 -5.62
CA ALA A 114 -8.83 35.83 -6.28
C ALA A 114 -8.75 34.74 -7.35
N GLY A 115 -9.68 33.77 -7.28
CA GLY A 115 -9.74 32.63 -8.22
C GLY A 115 -8.88 31.43 -7.83
N ALA A 116 -8.00 31.55 -6.83
CA ALA A 116 -7.26 30.42 -6.30
C ALA A 116 -8.11 29.60 -5.31
N THR A 117 -8.16 28.29 -5.51
CA THR A 117 -8.82 27.34 -4.59
C THR A 117 -7.82 26.71 -3.63
N GLU A 118 -6.62 26.42 -4.11
CA GLU A 118 -5.55 25.78 -3.36
C GLU A 118 -4.19 26.40 -3.75
N LEU A 119 -3.37 26.73 -2.75
CA LEU A 119 -2.07 27.35 -2.93
C LEU A 119 -1.05 26.70 -2.01
N LEU A 120 0.14 26.40 -2.53
CA LEU A 120 1.25 25.91 -1.72
C LEU A 120 1.96 27.09 -1.04
N VAL A 121 2.25 26.90 0.25
CA VAL A 121 3.08 27.80 1.05
C VAL A 121 4.53 27.35 0.91
N TYR A 122 5.34 28.23 0.35
CA TYR A 122 6.78 28.05 0.25
C TYR A 122 7.50 28.98 1.21
N LEU A 123 8.59 28.47 1.77
CA LEU A 123 9.63 29.29 2.34
C LEU A 123 10.77 29.40 1.32
N VAL A 124 11.11 30.60 0.90
CA VAL A 124 12.17 30.87 -0.07
C VAL A 124 13.38 31.42 0.67
N ALA A 125 14.53 30.75 0.55
CA ALA A 125 15.81 31.27 1.01
C ALA A 125 16.19 32.48 0.15
N GLY A 126 16.36 33.64 0.79
CA GLY A 126 16.73 34.88 0.13
C GLY A 126 18.24 35.02 0.00
N GLU A 127 18.67 35.96 -0.85
CA GLU A 127 20.09 36.29 -0.97
C GLU A 127 20.61 37.02 0.28
N GLY A 128 21.74 36.54 0.79
CA GLY A 128 22.46 37.14 1.91
C GLY A 128 21.92 36.77 3.30
N LYS A 129 22.59 37.33 4.32
CA LYS A 129 22.28 37.11 5.73
C LYS A 129 21.68 38.36 6.37
N GLU A 130 20.68 38.20 7.22
CA GLU A 130 20.08 39.28 8.03
C GLU A 130 20.56 39.20 9.49
N ALA A 131 20.31 40.25 10.28
CA ALA A 131 20.63 40.26 11.70
C ALA A 131 19.78 39.24 12.46
N ASP A 132 20.40 38.47 13.33
CA ASP A 132 19.69 37.52 14.18
C ASP A 132 18.90 38.28 15.27
N PRO A 133 17.61 38.00 15.51
CA PRO A 133 16.85 38.60 16.60
C PRO A 133 17.45 38.37 17.99
N GLU A 134 18.19 37.26 18.17
CA GLU A 134 18.90 36.95 19.42
C GLU A 134 20.28 37.62 19.52
N SER A 135 20.68 38.40 18.51
CA SER A 135 21.92 39.17 18.54
C SER A 135 21.84 40.26 19.64
N VAL A 136 22.30 39.92 20.84
CA VAL A 136 22.42 40.86 21.96
C VAL A 136 23.77 41.56 21.92
N GLY A 137 23.74 42.89 21.81
CA GLY A 137 24.92 43.76 21.81
C GLY A 137 25.23 44.39 20.45
N SER A 138 25.65 45.65 20.46
CA SER A 138 26.39 46.27 19.36
C SER A 138 27.87 45.99 19.59
N ASP A 139 28.61 45.56 18.57
CA ASP A 139 30.07 45.58 18.66
C ASP A 139 30.51 47.04 18.87
N ASP A 140 31.10 47.38 20.02
CA ASP A 140 31.56 48.75 20.31
C ASP A 140 32.60 49.24 19.29
N ALA A 141 33.33 48.31 18.64
CA ALA A 141 34.27 48.62 17.57
C ALA A 141 33.59 48.70 16.18
N ASN A 142 32.39 48.13 16.03
CA ASN A 142 31.59 48.13 14.79
C ASN A 142 30.07 48.22 15.09
N PRO A 143 29.58 49.38 15.58
CA PRO A 143 28.21 49.52 16.08
C PRO A 143 27.13 49.36 15.00
N ASN A 144 27.52 49.35 13.72
CA ASN A 144 26.63 49.15 12.58
C ASN A 144 26.45 47.67 12.19
N PHE A 145 27.13 46.73 12.87
CA PHE A 145 27.07 45.30 12.55
C PHE A 145 26.44 44.51 13.69
N ALA A 146 25.50 43.62 13.35
CA ALA A 146 24.92 42.67 14.29
C ALA A 146 25.97 41.61 14.68
N ALA A 147 25.99 41.22 15.95
CA ALA A 147 26.89 40.21 16.48
C ALA A 147 26.62 38.81 15.89
N LEU A 148 25.36 38.51 15.55
CA LEU A 148 24.94 37.28 14.90
C LEU A 148 24.12 37.58 13.64
N ARG A 149 24.28 36.74 12.62
CA ARG A 149 23.56 36.83 11.36
C ARG A 149 23.02 35.46 10.96
N ARG A 150 21.85 35.44 10.34
CA ARG A 150 21.16 34.23 9.86
C ARG A 150 20.74 34.35 8.41
N ASN A 151 20.36 33.24 7.80
CA ASN A 151 19.80 33.26 6.45
C ASN A 151 18.48 34.03 6.43
N LYS A 152 18.29 34.83 5.38
CA LYS A 152 17.03 35.55 5.16
C LYS A 152 16.01 34.60 4.56
N TYR A 153 14.78 34.63 5.07
CA TYR A 153 13.68 33.82 4.55
C TYR A 153 12.46 34.68 4.21
N THR A 154 11.75 34.29 3.16
CA THR A 154 10.47 34.92 2.80
C THR A 154 9.42 33.86 2.52
N ILE A 155 8.17 34.13 2.89
CA ILE A 155 7.04 33.25 2.56
C ILE A 155 6.58 33.60 1.15
N ALA A 156 6.21 32.62 0.33
CA ALA A 156 5.59 32.83 -0.98
C ALA A 156 4.42 31.85 -1.22
N LEU A 157 3.38 32.32 -1.93
CA LEU A 157 2.27 31.49 -2.39
C LEU A 157 2.42 31.32 -3.90
N GLY A 158 3.06 30.23 -4.31
CA GLY A 158 3.61 30.07 -5.65
C GLY A 158 5.00 30.72 -5.77
N VAL A 159 5.87 30.09 -6.56
CA VAL A 159 7.27 30.50 -6.73
C VAL A 159 7.62 30.46 -8.22
N ASP A 160 8.29 31.50 -8.69
CA ASP A 160 8.82 31.53 -10.06
C ASP A 160 9.88 30.42 -10.26
N ALA A 161 10.09 30.04 -11.51
CA ALA A 161 10.99 28.92 -11.85
C ALA A 161 12.42 29.10 -11.31
N ASP A 162 12.91 30.34 -11.21
CA ASP A 162 14.26 30.65 -10.74
C ASP A 162 14.39 30.58 -9.21
N ALA A 163 13.33 30.90 -8.47
CA ALA A 163 13.31 30.85 -7.00
C ALA A 163 12.88 29.49 -6.46
N LEU A 164 12.20 28.67 -7.28
CA LEU A 164 11.72 27.34 -6.91
C LEU A 164 12.83 26.42 -6.36
N PRO A 165 14.06 26.40 -6.93
CA PRO A 165 15.12 25.55 -6.42
C PRO A 165 15.62 25.92 -5.01
N HIS A 166 15.46 27.19 -4.62
CA HIS A 166 15.77 27.78 -3.31
C HIS A 166 14.56 27.78 -2.35
N SER A 167 13.48 27.09 -2.72
CA SER A 167 12.24 27.08 -1.97
C SER A 167 11.98 25.72 -1.31
N LEU A 168 11.30 25.78 -0.17
CA LEU A 168 10.83 24.62 0.59
C LEU A 168 9.32 24.73 0.76
N ALA A 169 8.57 23.75 0.24
CA ALA A 169 7.14 23.65 0.51
C ALA A 169 6.92 23.22 1.97
N ILE A 170 6.09 23.96 2.70
CA ILE A 170 5.88 23.75 4.15
C ILE A 170 4.41 23.61 4.53
N GLY A 171 3.49 23.95 3.62
CA GLY A 171 2.06 23.88 3.87
C GLY A 171 1.26 24.08 2.59
N LYS A 172 -0.05 23.85 2.69
CA LYS A 172 -1.01 24.12 1.63
C LYS A 172 -2.17 24.89 2.22
N VAL A 173 -2.50 26.02 1.63
CA VAL A 173 -3.68 26.81 1.97
C VAL A 173 -4.79 26.44 1.02
N ARG A 174 -5.98 26.20 1.55
CA ARG A 174 -7.19 25.94 0.77
C ARG A 174 -8.28 26.93 1.13
N ARG A 175 -9.15 27.19 0.18
CA ARG A 175 -10.35 27.99 0.41
C ARG A 175 -11.44 27.09 1.00
N ALA A 176 -11.90 27.37 2.21
CA ALA A 176 -12.88 26.52 2.91
C ALA A 176 -14.26 26.53 2.24
N SER A 177 -14.66 27.66 1.63
CA SER A 177 -15.80 27.81 0.72
C SER A 177 -15.69 29.13 -0.05
N GLU A 178 -16.53 29.37 -1.07
CA GLU A 178 -16.55 30.66 -1.79
C GLU A 178 -16.79 31.87 -0.85
N THR A 179 -17.48 31.67 0.27
CA THR A 179 -17.77 32.73 1.25
C THR A 179 -16.83 32.73 2.46
N LEU A 180 -16.13 31.63 2.73
CA LEU A 180 -15.20 31.49 3.85
C LEU A 180 -13.80 32.02 3.49
N GLY A 181 -13.00 32.22 4.53
CA GLY A 181 -11.60 32.60 4.42
C GLY A 181 -10.70 31.43 4.00
N PHE A 182 -9.43 31.75 3.79
CA PHE A 182 -8.37 30.78 3.57
C PHE A 182 -7.95 30.09 4.87
N GLU A 183 -7.74 28.78 4.81
CA GLU A 183 -7.27 27.97 5.95
C GLU A 183 -6.17 27.00 5.51
N LEU A 184 -5.37 26.53 6.46
CA LEU A 184 -4.35 25.51 6.22
C LEU A 184 -5.03 24.14 6.01
N ASP A 185 -4.59 23.38 5.00
CA ASP A 185 -5.00 21.98 4.81
C ASP A 185 -4.25 21.07 5.78
N PRO A 186 -4.93 20.47 6.78
CA PRO A 186 -4.27 19.64 7.79
C PRO A 186 -3.81 18.28 7.24
N ARG A 187 -4.23 17.90 6.03
CA ARG A 187 -3.87 16.60 5.44
C ARG A 187 -2.68 16.67 4.49
N PHE A 188 -2.26 17.87 4.11
CA PHE A 188 -1.16 18.06 3.19
C PHE A 188 0.15 17.55 3.80
N ILE A 189 0.89 16.73 3.07
CA ILE A 189 2.21 16.27 3.48
C ILE A 189 3.24 16.81 2.48
N PRO A 190 4.10 17.77 2.89
CA PRO A 190 5.11 18.34 2.01
C PRO A 190 6.20 17.32 1.66
N ALA A 191 7.01 17.66 0.64
CA ALA A 191 8.22 16.91 0.34
C ALA A 191 9.11 16.80 1.58
N CYS A 192 9.57 15.57 1.86
CA CYS A 192 10.33 15.23 3.04
C CYS A 192 11.64 14.53 2.62
N ALA A 193 12.74 14.86 3.28
CA ALA A 193 14.03 14.22 3.05
C ALA A 193 14.06 12.78 3.61
N THR A 194 13.32 12.52 4.69
CA THR A 194 13.19 11.20 5.33
C THR A 194 11.75 10.95 5.75
N LEU A 195 11.38 9.68 5.98
CA LEU A 195 10.05 9.33 6.51
C LEU A 195 9.81 9.84 7.95
N LEU A 196 10.88 10.19 8.67
CA LEU A 196 10.84 10.75 10.03
C LEU A 196 10.51 12.25 10.08
N ALA A 197 10.54 12.93 8.94
CA ALA A 197 10.48 14.39 8.90
C ALA A 197 9.10 14.99 9.21
N HIS A 198 8.04 14.19 9.11
CA HIS A 198 6.67 14.63 9.33
C HIS A 198 5.85 13.54 10.06
N SER A 199 5.08 13.91 11.07
CA SER A 199 4.37 12.97 11.94
C SER A 199 3.39 12.06 11.18
N SER A 200 2.55 12.63 10.31
CA SER A 200 1.59 11.88 9.51
C SER A 200 2.27 10.91 8.53
N LEU A 201 3.41 11.30 7.96
CA LEU A 201 4.18 10.47 7.05
C LEU A 201 4.79 9.27 7.80
N TYR A 202 5.36 9.51 8.97
CA TYR A 202 5.90 8.46 9.82
C TYR A 202 4.83 7.49 10.31
N ALA A 203 3.66 8.01 10.71
CA ALA A 203 2.53 7.20 11.14
C ALA A 203 2.02 6.30 9.99
N GLY A 204 1.87 6.87 8.78
CA GLY A 204 1.49 6.11 7.59
C GLY A 204 2.52 5.04 7.22
N TRP A 205 3.81 5.38 7.23
CA TRP A 205 4.88 4.38 7.04
C TRP A 205 4.81 3.25 8.06
N ARG A 206 4.60 3.56 9.35
CA ARG A 206 4.54 2.54 10.41
C ARG A 206 3.35 1.60 10.21
N ALA A 207 2.20 2.14 9.80
CA ALA A 207 1.03 1.34 9.46
C ALA A 207 1.32 0.44 8.25
N LEU A 208 1.81 1.02 7.15
CA LEU A 208 2.17 0.26 5.94
C LEU A 208 3.22 -0.81 6.21
N GLN A 209 4.26 -0.52 6.98
CA GLN A 209 5.31 -1.49 7.31
C GLN A 209 4.76 -2.66 8.12
N ALA A 210 3.84 -2.40 9.06
CA ALA A 210 3.16 -3.47 9.79
C ALA A 210 2.32 -4.34 8.86
N GLU A 211 1.56 -3.72 7.95
CA GLU A 211 0.75 -4.41 6.94
C GLU A 211 1.62 -5.23 5.98
N ILE A 212 2.74 -4.70 5.50
CA ILE A 212 3.69 -5.40 4.62
C ILE A 212 4.24 -6.65 5.30
N VAL A 213 4.67 -6.55 6.56
CA VAL A 213 5.19 -7.70 7.32
C VAL A 213 4.12 -8.76 7.54
N LEU A 214 2.89 -8.35 7.88
CA LEU A 214 1.77 -9.27 8.03
C LEU A 214 1.47 -9.98 6.70
N LEU A 215 1.36 -9.22 5.61
CA LEU A 215 1.04 -9.74 4.29
C LEU A 215 2.13 -10.70 3.76
N ALA A 216 3.41 -10.38 3.98
CA ALA A 216 4.51 -11.29 3.64
C ALA A 216 4.38 -12.63 4.38
N GLY A 217 4.00 -12.59 5.66
CA GLY A 217 3.71 -13.78 6.47
C GLY A 217 2.50 -14.58 5.95
N GLU A 218 1.41 -13.90 5.60
CA GLU A 218 0.20 -14.51 5.03
C GLU A 218 0.51 -15.24 3.72
N PHE A 219 1.21 -14.60 2.78
CA PHE A 219 1.64 -15.24 1.53
C PHE A 219 2.56 -16.45 1.75
N ALA A 220 3.45 -16.41 2.76
CA ALA A 220 4.31 -17.53 3.09
C ALA A 220 3.52 -18.73 3.65
N GLU A 221 2.50 -18.50 4.47
CA GLU A 221 1.60 -19.56 4.94
C GLU A 221 0.73 -20.10 3.80
N LEU A 222 0.23 -19.22 2.93
CA LEU A 222 -0.52 -19.60 1.74
C LEU A 222 0.33 -20.50 0.82
N HIS A 223 1.60 -20.16 0.57
CA HIS A 223 2.52 -21.01 -0.20
C HIS A 223 2.59 -22.44 0.37
N ARG A 224 2.74 -22.57 1.69
CA ARG A 224 2.77 -23.88 2.36
C ARG A 224 1.42 -24.59 2.25
N ALA A 225 0.30 -23.87 2.31
CA ALA A 225 -1.03 -24.44 2.16
C ALA A 225 -1.25 -24.99 0.75
N VAL A 226 -0.90 -24.23 -0.29
CA VAL A 226 -1.00 -24.68 -1.70
C VAL A 226 -0.11 -25.90 -1.96
N ALA A 227 1.13 -25.90 -1.46
CA ALA A 227 2.03 -27.04 -1.61
C ALA A 227 1.46 -28.33 -0.96
N ARG A 228 0.89 -28.21 0.25
CA ARG A 228 0.23 -29.34 0.93
C ARG A 228 -1.01 -29.82 0.17
N TYR A 229 -1.81 -28.89 -0.34
CA TYR A 229 -3.00 -29.21 -1.12
C TYR A 229 -2.63 -29.96 -2.41
N ALA A 230 -1.68 -29.44 -3.17
CA ALA A 230 -1.21 -30.06 -4.41
C ALA A 230 -0.64 -31.48 -4.18
N ASP A 231 0.14 -31.69 -3.10
CA ASP A 231 0.61 -33.04 -2.75
C ASP A 231 -0.56 -33.99 -2.41
N GLN A 232 -1.52 -33.54 -1.61
CA GLN A 232 -2.69 -34.36 -1.25
C GLN A 232 -3.56 -34.72 -2.46
N VAL A 233 -3.78 -33.78 -3.38
CA VAL A 233 -4.57 -33.97 -4.60
C VAL A 233 -3.84 -34.86 -5.60
N SER A 234 -2.52 -34.66 -5.76
CA SER A 234 -1.66 -35.50 -6.61
C SER A 234 -1.66 -36.96 -6.15
N ARG A 235 -1.59 -37.22 -4.83
CA ARG A 235 -1.70 -38.58 -4.25
C ARG A 235 -3.03 -39.27 -4.54
N ARG A 236 -4.10 -38.51 -4.86
CA ARG A 236 -5.40 -39.03 -5.28
C ARG A 236 -5.49 -39.27 -6.79
N GLY A 237 -4.42 -38.99 -7.54
CA GLY A 237 -4.37 -39.16 -9.00
C GLY A 237 -5.06 -38.05 -9.80
N ILE A 238 -5.35 -36.91 -9.17
CA ILE A 238 -5.96 -35.75 -9.83
C ILE A 238 -4.84 -34.85 -10.40
N ASP A 239 -5.08 -34.24 -11.57
CA ASP A 239 -4.12 -33.32 -12.18
C ASP A 239 -3.95 -32.05 -11.33
N VAL A 240 -2.69 -31.68 -11.06
CA VAL A 240 -2.29 -30.55 -10.20
C VAL A 240 -1.44 -29.52 -10.96
N ARG A 241 -1.40 -29.57 -12.29
CA ARG A 241 -0.63 -28.61 -13.11
C ARG A 241 -1.05 -27.16 -12.85
N GLY A 242 -2.36 -26.92 -12.78
CA GLY A 242 -2.89 -25.58 -12.50
C GLY A 242 -2.54 -25.09 -11.09
N ASP A 243 -2.58 -25.99 -10.09
CA ASP A 243 -2.19 -25.64 -8.72
C ASP A 243 -0.67 -25.42 -8.59
N THR A 244 0.14 -26.13 -9.38
CA THR A 244 1.59 -25.93 -9.44
C THR A 244 1.95 -24.58 -10.08
N ASP A 245 1.21 -24.14 -11.11
CA ASP A 245 1.36 -22.80 -11.70
C ASP A 245 1.00 -21.70 -10.67
N ILE A 246 -0.10 -21.89 -9.94
CA ILE A 246 -0.50 -20.98 -8.85
C ILE A 246 0.55 -20.97 -7.73
N LEU A 247 1.11 -22.13 -7.36
CA LEU A 247 2.19 -22.22 -6.37
C LEU A 247 3.42 -21.40 -6.81
N ALA A 248 3.81 -21.49 -8.08
CA ALA A 248 4.93 -20.72 -8.64
C ALA A 248 4.65 -19.22 -8.67
N PHE A 249 3.40 -18.80 -8.88
CA PHE A 249 2.99 -17.40 -8.72
C PHE A 249 3.18 -16.94 -7.27
N ILE A 250 2.66 -17.71 -6.31
CA ILE A 250 2.75 -17.39 -4.88
C ILE A 250 4.21 -17.33 -4.42
N GLU A 251 5.06 -18.24 -4.88
CA GLU A 251 6.50 -18.21 -4.58
C GLU A 251 7.15 -16.88 -4.99
N ARG A 252 6.86 -16.38 -6.21
CA ARG A 252 7.36 -15.08 -6.67
C ARG A 252 6.80 -13.92 -5.83
N ALA A 253 5.55 -13.99 -5.42
CA ALA A 253 4.92 -12.98 -4.57
C ALA A 253 5.56 -12.94 -3.17
N VAL A 254 5.82 -14.11 -2.56
CA VAL A 254 6.55 -14.23 -1.28
C VAL A 254 7.93 -13.56 -1.40
N MET A 255 8.70 -13.88 -2.44
CA MET A 255 10.03 -13.29 -2.62
C MET A 255 9.97 -11.77 -2.81
N ALA A 256 8.97 -11.26 -3.53
CA ALA A 256 8.79 -9.83 -3.75
C ALA A 256 8.41 -9.08 -2.45
N LEU A 257 7.52 -9.66 -1.64
CA LEU A 257 7.08 -9.08 -0.37
C LEU A 257 8.16 -9.16 0.71
N ASP A 258 8.91 -10.26 0.79
CA ASP A 258 10.04 -10.40 1.73
C ASP A 258 11.13 -9.37 1.42
N THR A 259 11.48 -9.22 0.13
CA THR A 259 12.41 -8.16 -0.32
C THR A 259 11.91 -6.78 0.07
N LEU A 260 10.62 -6.49 -0.16
CA LEU A 260 10.02 -5.21 0.23
C LEU A 260 10.16 -4.96 1.73
N ALA A 261 9.77 -5.94 2.56
CA ALA A 261 9.78 -5.82 4.02
C ALA A 261 11.17 -5.46 4.57
N TYR A 262 12.24 -6.05 4.02
CA TYR A 262 13.62 -5.76 4.42
C TYR A 262 14.14 -4.43 3.85
N GLU A 263 13.83 -4.10 2.60
CA GLU A 263 14.31 -2.87 1.96
C GLU A 263 13.63 -1.60 2.51
N THR A 264 12.46 -1.72 3.13
CA THR A 264 11.67 -0.57 3.66
C THR A 264 11.65 -0.43 5.17
N PHE A 265 12.41 -1.25 5.89
CA PHE A 265 12.38 -1.30 7.36
C PHE A 265 12.96 -0.06 8.04
N ASP A 266 13.87 0.67 7.38
CA ASP A 266 14.54 1.84 7.97
C ASP A 266 13.77 3.14 7.69
N PRO A 267 13.17 3.82 8.69
CA PRO A 267 12.47 5.08 8.48
C PRO A 267 13.40 6.26 8.17
N ALA A 268 14.72 6.10 8.27
CA ALA A 268 15.68 7.13 7.83
C ALA A 268 15.77 7.24 6.29
N MET A 269 15.22 6.27 5.54
CA MET A 269 15.21 6.31 4.08
C MET A 269 14.39 7.48 3.53
N SER A 270 14.64 7.85 2.27
CA SER A 270 13.83 8.86 1.60
C SER A 270 12.43 8.32 1.28
N PRO A 271 11.38 9.16 1.38
CA PRO A 271 10.01 8.73 1.05
C PRO A 271 9.88 8.27 -0.41
N PHE A 272 10.60 8.91 -1.32
CA PHE A 272 10.64 8.49 -2.73
C PHE A 272 11.13 7.05 -2.88
N ALA A 273 12.24 6.69 -2.23
CA ALA A 273 12.78 5.33 -2.28
C ALA A 273 11.79 4.32 -1.68
N PHE A 274 11.12 4.67 -0.58
CA PHE A 274 10.11 3.84 0.04
C PHE A 274 8.94 3.54 -0.91
N PHE A 275 8.29 4.57 -1.45
CA PHE A 275 7.15 4.41 -2.35
C PHE A 275 7.53 3.70 -3.65
N GLN A 276 8.73 3.98 -4.18
CA GLN A 276 9.24 3.28 -5.34
C GLN A 276 9.38 1.77 -5.10
N GLN A 277 9.77 1.35 -3.90
CA GLN A 277 9.86 -0.08 -3.58
C GLN A 277 8.49 -0.73 -3.45
N VAL A 278 7.52 -0.05 -2.84
CA VAL A 278 6.12 -0.52 -2.79
C VAL A 278 5.57 -0.70 -4.21
N ASP A 279 5.70 0.31 -5.07
CA ASP A 279 5.27 0.26 -6.47
C ASP A 279 5.99 -0.85 -7.25
N ARG A 280 7.29 -1.04 -6.99
CA ARG A 280 8.07 -2.12 -7.61
C ARG A 280 7.59 -3.50 -7.18
N CYS A 281 7.22 -3.67 -5.91
CA CYS A 281 6.67 -4.91 -5.40
C CYS A 281 5.31 -5.23 -6.05
N GLY A 282 4.38 -4.27 -6.02
CA GLY A 282 3.07 -4.41 -6.69
C GLY A 282 3.24 -4.79 -8.16
N ARG A 283 4.10 -4.08 -8.89
CA ARG A 283 4.40 -4.40 -10.30
C ARG A 283 5.01 -5.79 -10.49
N ARG A 284 5.92 -6.23 -9.62
CA ARG A 284 6.52 -7.59 -9.71
C ARG A 284 5.45 -8.67 -9.57
N ILE A 285 4.50 -8.46 -8.66
CA ILE A 285 3.38 -9.39 -8.45
C ILE A 285 2.40 -9.33 -9.62
N ALA A 286 2.10 -8.13 -10.13
CA ALA A 286 1.30 -7.95 -11.36
C ALA A 286 1.89 -8.72 -12.55
N VAL A 287 3.22 -8.63 -12.76
CA VAL A 287 3.91 -9.40 -13.80
C VAL A 287 3.83 -10.91 -13.53
N ALA A 288 4.01 -11.34 -12.28
CA ALA A 288 3.89 -12.75 -11.93
C ALA A 288 2.47 -13.30 -12.19
N LEU A 289 1.44 -12.49 -11.92
CA LEU A 289 0.04 -12.78 -12.21
C LEU A 289 -0.21 -12.85 -13.73
N ASP A 290 0.34 -11.91 -14.49
CA ASP A 290 0.24 -11.88 -15.96
C ASP A 290 0.88 -13.12 -16.62
N LEU A 291 1.92 -13.68 -15.99
CA LEU A 291 2.59 -14.89 -16.45
C LEU A 291 1.92 -16.20 -16.01
N SER A 292 0.98 -16.16 -15.07
CA SER A 292 0.31 -17.35 -14.51
C SER A 292 -1.11 -17.48 -15.04
N SER A 293 -1.26 -18.22 -16.14
CA SER A 293 -2.55 -18.45 -16.80
C SER A 293 -3.58 -19.11 -15.88
N SER A 294 -3.14 -20.01 -15.00
CA SER A 294 -4.04 -20.71 -14.06
C SER A 294 -4.56 -19.77 -12.98
N THR A 295 -3.71 -18.85 -12.51
CA THR A 295 -4.09 -17.83 -11.53
C THR A 295 -5.09 -16.85 -12.15
N GLN A 296 -4.86 -16.39 -13.38
CA GLN A 296 -5.82 -15.53 -14.09
C GLN A 296 -7.17 -16.20 -14.30
N SER A 297 -7.17 -17.45 -14.78
CA SER A 297 -8.41 -18.21 -15.00
C SER A 297 -9.20 -18.39 -13.70
N PHE A 298 -8.51 -18.64 -12.58
CA PHE A 298 -9.13 -18.68 -11.26
C PHE A 298 -9.81 -17.36 -10.90
N PHE A 299 -9.11 -16.22 -10.98
CA PHE A 299 -9.70 -14.92 -10.67
C PHE A 299 -10.81 -14.51 -11.64
N GLN A 300 -10.69 -14.86 -12.93
CA GLN A 300 -11.75 -14.68 -13.92
C GLN A 300 -13.02 -15.45 -13.54
N THR A 301 -12.87 -16.68 -13.03
CA THR A 301 -14.02 -17.47 -12.56
C THR A 301 -14.67 -16.83 -11.33
N LEU A 302 -13.88 -16.24 -10.42
CA LEU A 302 -14.39 -15.54 -9.25
C LEU A 302 -15.20 -14.28 -9.59
N THR A 303 -15.03 -13.69 -10.78
CA THR A 303 -15.85 -12.54 -11.21
C THR A 303 -17.35 -12.83 -11.24
N GLY A 304 -17.73 -14.10 -11.45
CA GLY A 304 -19.12 -14.54 -11.39
C GLY A 304 -19.69 -14.57 -9.96
N ALA A 305 -18.84 -14.59 -8.94
CA ALA A 305 -19.21 -14.55 -7.53
C ALA A 305 -19.14 -13.13 -6.96
N ASP A 306 -18.09 -12.38 -7.32
CA ASP A 306 -17.92 -10.98 -6.94
C ASP A 306 -17.26 -10.19 -8.08
N ALA A 307 -17.97 -9.17 -8.58
CA ALA A 307 -17.49 -8.29 -9.64
C ALA A 307 -16.22 -7.50 -9.24
N SER A 308 -15.93 -7.37 -7.94
CA SER A 308 -14.72 -6.70 -7.43
C SER A 308 -13.41 -7.38 -7.90
N TYR A 309 -13.44 -8.67 -8.23
CA TYR A 309 -12.28 -9.37 -8.80
C TYR A 309 -12.01 -8.99 -10.25
N ALA A 310 -13.04 -8.57 -11.01
CA ALA A 310 -12.84 -8.06 -12.36
C ALA A 310 -12.11 -6.71 -12.30
N THR A 311 -12.51 -5.82 -11.37
CA THR A 311 -11.80 -4.56 -11.14
C THR A 311 -10.38 -4.79 -10.64
N LEU A 312 -10.15 -5.80 -9.78
CA LEU A 312 -8.81 -6.15 -9.30
C LEU A 312 -7.87 -6.57 -10.45
N LEU A 313 -8.33 -7.43 -11.36
CA LEU A 313 -7.53 -7.85 -12.52
C LEU A 313 -7.21 -6.68 -13.47
N GLU A 314 -8.16 -5.76 -13.66
CA GLU A 314 -7.93 -4.57 -14.49
C GLU A 314 -6.97 -3.59 -13.80
N GLU A 315 -7.06 -3.41 -12.48
CA GLU A 315 -6.14 -2.62 -11.68
C GLU A 315 -4.69 -3.15 -11.78
N GLU A 316 -4.50 -4.48 -11.67
CA GLU A 316 -3.19 -5.13 -11.84
C GLU A 316 -2.63 -4.94 -13.25
N ARG A 317 -3.49 -5.05 -14.27
CA ARG A 317 -3.10 -4.78 -15.66
C ARG A 317 -2.73 -3.31 -15.86
N GLN A 318 -3.48 -2.40 -15.26
CA GLN A 318 -3.21 -0.97 -15.31
C GLN A 318 -1.87 -0.65 -14.64
N ALA A 319 -1.51 -1.29 -13.52
CA ALA A 319 -0.23 -1.12 -12.85
C ALA A 319 0.99 -1.42 -13.77
N LEU A 320 0.83 -2.31 -14.76
CA LEU A 320 1.87 -2.57 -15.77
C LEU A 320 2.05 -1.41 -16.76
N SER A 321 0.98 -0.65 -17.01
CA SER A 321 0.94 0.49 -17.94
C SER A 321 1.31 1.84 -17.32
N THR A 322 1.19 1.98 -16.00
CA THR A 322 1.44 3.25 -15.29
C THR A 322 2.89 3.71 -15.44
N ARG A 323 3.09 5.03 -15.63
CA ARG A 323 4.42 5.66 -15.69
C ARG A 323 5.18 5.45 -14.38
N ARG A 324 6.50 5.29 -14.50
CA ARG A 324 7.43 4.95 -13.40
C ARG A 324 7.96 6.16 -12.63
N GLU A 325 7.46 7.35 -12.93
CA GLU A 325 7.99 8.60 -12.39
C GLU A 325 7.11 9.08 -11.24
N LEU A 326 7.68 9.09 -10.03
CA LEU A 326 7.16 9.85 -8.90
C LEU A 326 7.82 11.23 -8.96
N SER A 327 7.03 12.30 -8.85
CA SER A 327 7.60 13.64 -8.69
C SER A 327 7.96 13.85 -7.21
N PRO A 328 9.23 14.15 -6.87
CA PRO A 328 9.67 14.33 -5.48
C PRO A 328 9.09 15.59 -4.81
N ARG A 329 8.37 16.43 -5.56
CA ARG A 329 7.79 17.70 -5.09
C ARG A 329 6.27 17.64 -4.89
N ASP A 330 5.67 16.47 -5.10
CA ASP A 330 4.23 16.29 -4.97
C ASP A 330 3.83 16.12 -3.50
N ASP A 331 2.56 16.43 -3.20
CA ASP A 331 1.94 16.13 -1.92
C ASP A 331 2.06 14.62 -1.63
N LEU A 332 2.88 14.27 -0.64
CA LEU A 332 3.23 12.90 -0.29
C LEU A 332 2.03 12.10 0.22
N ARG A 333 0.91 12.78 0.55
CA ARG A 333 -0.36 12.13 0.84
C ARG A 333 -0.80 11.21 -0.30
N HIS A 334 -0.70 11.65 -1.55
CA HIS A 334 -1.13 10.83 -2.69
C HIS A 334 -0.23 9.60 -2.90
N SER A 335 1.06 9.74 -2.61
CA SER A 335 1.99 8.60 -2.65
C SER A 335 1.70 7.59 -1.54
N MET A 336 1.30 8.07 -0.35
CA MET A 336 0.83 7.23 0.75
C MET A 336 -0.46 6.49 0.38
N GLU A 337 -1.48 7.22 -0.10
CA GLU A 337 -2.76 6.65 -0.53
C GLU A 337 -2.57 5.59 -1.64
N ARG A 338 -1.66 5.84 -2.59
CA ARG A 338 -1.28 4.87 -3.62
C ARG A 338 -0.61 3.63 -3.03
N ALA A 339 0.33 3.79 -2.11
CA ALA A 339 0.99 2.68 -1.46
C ALA A 339 0.00 1.82 -0.65
N GLU A 340 -0.92 2.45 0.08
CA GLU A 340 -2.03 1.78 0.77
C GLU A 340 -2.93 1.01 -0.20
N GLN A 341 -3.28 1.62 -1.34
CA GLN A 341 -4.06 0.94 -2.38
C GLN A 341 -3.33 -0.29 -2.93
N THR A 342 -2.03 -0.17 -3.24
CA THR A 342 -1.21 -1.29 -3.73
C THR A 342 -1.19 -2.43 -2.71
N ILE A 343 -0.89 -2.17 -1.44
CA ILE A 343 -0.89 -3.21 -0.40
C ILE A 343 -2.30 -3.81 -0.20
N GLY A 344 -3.35 -2.99 -0.26
CA GLY A 344 -4.74 -3.46 -0.21
C GLY A 344 -5.13 -4.36 -1.38
N GLN A 345 -4.65 -4.09 -2.60
CA GLN A 345 -4.82 -4.96 -3.76
C GLN A 345 -4.15 -6.32 -3.55
N LEU A 346 -2.88 -6.32 -3.10
CA LEU A 346 -2.13 -7.53 -2.82
C LEU A 346 -2.77 -8.38 -1.72
N ARG A 347 -3.33 -7.75 -0.67
CA ARG A 347 -4.11 -8.43 0.36
C ARG A 347 -5.34 -9.12 -0.22
N ARG A 348 -6.11 -8.44 -1.08
CA ARG A 348 -7.28 -9.04 -1.76
C ARG A 348 -6.91 -10.24 -2.62
N LEU A 349 -5.75 -10.21 -3.29
CA LEU A 349 -5.23 -11.37 -4.04
C LEU A 349 -4.93 -12.54 -3.10
N CYS A 350 -4.28 -12.28 -1.97
CA CYS A 350 -3.97 -13.30 -0.96
C CYS A 350 -5.24 -13.95 -0.42
N GLU A 351 -6.21 -13.14 0.04
CA GLU A 351 -7.47 -13.60 0.61
C GLU A 351 -8.26 -14.48 -0.38
N ALA A 352 -8.32 -14.11 -1.65
CA ALA A 352 -8.99 -14.93 -2.67
C ALA A 352 -8.33 -16.31 -2.83
N LEU A 353 -6.99 -16.37 -2.84
CA LEU A 353 -6.28 -17.63 -2.91
C LEU A 353 -6.44 -18.45 -1.63
N GLU A 354 -6.46 -17.82 -0.46
CA GLU A 354 -6.77 -18.48 0.80
C GLU A 354 -8.17 -19.13 0.78
N GLY A 355 -9.17 -18.47 0.19
CA GLY A 355 -10.51 -19.02 0.03
C GLY A 355 -10.57 -20.34 -0.75
N LYS A 356 -9.56 -20.62 -1.59
CA LYS A 356 -9.39 -21.90 -2.31
C LYS A 356 -8.55 -22.92 -1.56
N TYR A 357 -7.43 -22.51 -0.99
CA TYR A 357 -6.39 -23.44 -0.51
C TYR A 357 -6.31 -23.59 1.01
N VAL A 358 -6.90 -22.67 1.77
CA VAL A 358 -6.90 -22.71 3.24
C VAL A 358 -8.25 -23.21 3.71
N ASP A 359 -8.22 -24.26 4.54
CA ASP A 359 -9.42 -24.80 5.15
C ASP A 359 -10.09 -23.74 6.04
N TYR A 360 -11.36 -23.48 5.75
CA TYR A 360 -12.14 -22.47 6.45
C TYR A 360 -12.16 -22.65 7.96
N ARG A 361 -12.03 -23.89 8.46
CA ARG A 361 -12.01 -24.20 9.90
C ARG A 361 -10.84 -23.56 10.64
N ILE A 362 -9.70 -23.35 9.97
CA ILE A 362 -8.50 -22.72 10.55
C ILE A 362 -8.21 -21.34 9.96
N ASN A 363 -8.93 -20.93 8.92
CA ASN A 363 -8.73 -19.64 8.25
C ASN A 363 -9.02 -18.48 9.23
N ARG A 364 -8.06 -17.56 9.36
CA ARG A 364 -8.16 -16.40 10.27
C ARG A 364 -8.95 -15.26 9.67
N SER A 365 -8.95 -15.15 8.34
CA SER A 365 -9.49 -14.05 7.55
C SER A 365 -10.84 -14.41 6.91
N ILE A 366 -11.55 -15.37 7.50
CA ILE A 366 -12.82 -15.86 6.92
C ILE A 366 -13.91 -14.77 6.85
N ASP A 367 -13.80 -13.71 7.65
CA ASP A 367 -14.64 -12.52 7.62
C ASP A 367 -14.47 -11.65 6.38
N SER A 368 -13.29 -11.64 5.77
CA SER A 368 -13.07 -10.94 4.50
C SER A 368 -13.42 -11.79 3.27
N LEU A 369 -13.55 -13.12 3.43
CA LEU A 369 -13.85 -14.03 2.33
C LEU A 369 -15.30 -13.92 1.82
N ARG A 370 -15.43 -13.48 0.57
CA ARG A 370 -16.71 -13.42 -0.17
C ARG A 370 -17.16 -14.78 -0.69
N PHE A 371 -16.29 -15.78 -0.71
CA PHE A 371 -16.60 -17.13 -1.13
C PHE A 371 -15.80 -18.15 -0.33
N LEU A 372 -16.20 -19.42 -0.42
CA LEU A 372 -15.59 -20.51 0.31
C LEU A 372 -15.63 -21.79 -0.52
N LEU A 373 -14.49 -22.48 -0.60
CA LEU A 373 -14.37 -23.79 -1.19
C LEU A 373 -14.22 -24.84 -0.09
N ASP A 374 -15.06 -25.86 -0.13
CA ASP A 374 -15.04 -26.96 0.81
C ASP A 374 -14.87 -28.30 0.08
N ARG A 375 -14.45 -29.33 0.84
CA ARG A 375 -14.16 -30.70 0.34
C ARG A 375 -13.19 -30.73 -0.83
N GLY A 376 -12.14 -29.92 -0.74
CA GLY A 376 -11.11 -29.88 -1.77
C GLY A 376 -11.55 -29.21 -3.08
N GLY A 377 -12.62 -28.41 -3.04
CA GLY A 377 -13.10 -27.64 -4.19
C GLY A 377 -14.42 -28.13 -4.79
N GLU A 378 -14.98 -29.24 -4.30
CA GLU A 378 -16.25 -29.79 -4.78
C GLU A 378 -17.47 -28.94 -4.41
N HIS A 379 -17.38 -28.18 -3.32
CA HIS A 379 -18.48 -27.35 -2.85
C HIS A 379 -18.06 -25.89 -2.83
N PHE A 380 -18.67 -25.13 -3.74
CA PHE A 380 -18.50 -23.70 -3.83
C PHE A 380 -19.64 -22.97 -3.14
N TYR A 381 -19.29 -22.07 -2.25
CA TYR A 381 -20.20 -21.27 -1.44
C TYR A 381 -19.91 -19.79 -1.69
N VAL A 382 -20.94 -18.99 -1.92
CA VAL A 382 -20.83 -17.53 -2.09
C VAL A 382 -21.54 -16.83 -0.94
N SER A 383 -20.89 -15.83 -0.34
CA SER A 383 -21.45 -15.06 0.77
C SER A 383 -22.68 -14.28 0.30
N VAL A 384 -23.78 -14.38 1.04
CA VAL A 384 -25.06 -13.76 0.68
C VAL A 384 -25.58 -12.78 1.73
N ALA A 385 -25.16 -12.91 2.98
CA ALA A 385 -25.55 -11.98 4.03
C ALA A 385 -24.57 -12.00 5.21
N THR A 386 -24.44 -10.86 5.87
CA THR A 386 -23.86 -10.71 7.19
C THR A 386 -24.97 -10.41 8.20
N PRO A 387 -24.88 -10.91 9.44
CA PRO A 387 -25.89 -10.64 10.45
C PRO A 387 -25.81 -9.18 10.94
N GLY A 388 -26.89 -8.70 11.55
CA GLY A 388 -26.85 -7.48 12.35
C GLY A 388 -26.00 -7.64 13.62
N HIS A 389 -26.03 -6.64 14.51
CA HIS A 389 -25.29 -6.70 15.77
C HIS A 389 -25.70 -7.92 16.61
N PRO A 390 -24.72 -8.73 17.08
CA PRO A 390 -25.02 -9.91 17.87
C PRO A 390 -25.59 -9.51 19.24
N GLN A 391 -26.60 -10.26 19.68
CA GLN A 391 -27.24 -10.08 20.99
C GLN A 391 -26.71 -11.15 21.94
N ARG A 392 -26.13 -10.73 23.07
CA ARG A 392 -25.61 -11.64 24.09
C ARG A 392 -26.52 -11.61 25.32
N ASP A 393 -26.92 -12.79 25.77
CA ASP A 393 -27.66 -13.01 27.00
C ASP A 393 -27.00 -14.17 27.77
N GLY A 394 -26.26 -13.84 28.83
CA GLY A 394 -25.42 -14.81 29.54
C GLY A 394 -24.41 -15.51 28.62
N ASP A 395 -24.48 -16.84 28.54
CA ASP A 395 -23.64 -17.68 27.68
C ASP A 395 -24.30 -18.00 26.32
N ILE A 396 -25.37 -17.29 25.98
CA ILE A 396 -26.09 -17.45 24.72
C ILE A 396 -25.77 -16.24 23.83
N LEU A 397 -25.38 -16.50 22.59
CA LEU A 397 -25.15 -15.47 21.58
C LEU A 397 -26.13 -15.68 20.42
N THR A 398 -26.85 -14.62 20.03
CA THR A 398 -27.85 -14.68 18.97
C THR A 398 -27.47 -13.74 17.83
N PHE A 399 -27.43 -14.28 16.62
CA PHE A 399 -27.28 -13.56 15.36
C PHE A 399 -28.61 -13.48 14.62
N VAL A 400 -28.94 -12.29 14.14
CA VAL A 400 -30.16 -12.06 13.35
C VAL A 400 -29.77 -11.58 11.96
N PHE A 401 -30.12 -12.37 10.95
CA PHE A 401 -30.07 -11.98 9.55
C PHE A 401 -31.47 -11.53 9.15
N SER A 402 -31.60 -10.26 8.78
CA SER A 402 -32.90 -9.65 8.47
C SER A 402 -32.93 -9.15 7.02
N GLN A 403 -34.12 -8.92 6.48
CA GLN A 403 -34.34 -8.36 5.15
C GLN A 403 -33.68 -9.18 4.02
N MET A 404 -33.66 -10.50 4.17
CA MET A 404 -33.13 -11.38 3.15
C MET A 404 -34.17 -11.70 2.08
N ASN A 405 -33.72 -12.04 0.88
CA ASN A 405 -34.56 -12.56 -0.20
C ASN A 405 -33.87 -13.78 -0.82
N LEU A 406 -33.74 -14.84 -0.03
CA LEU A 406 -33.05 -16.07 -0.43
C LEU A 406 -34.06 -17.11 -0.92
N THR A 407 -33.77 -17.76 -2.05
CA THR A 407 -34.67 -18.72 -2.69
C THR A 407 -34.59 -20.11 -2.05
N GLY A 408 -35.73 -20.74 -1.76
CA GLY A 408 -35.79 -22.01 -1.03
C GLY A 408 -35.41 -23.28 -1.78
N ARG A 409 -34.57 -23.20 -2.81
CA ARG A 409 -34.09 -24.35 -3.59
C ARG A 409 -32.58 -24.55 -3.55
N HIS A 410 -31.89 -23.77 -2.73
CA HIS A 410 -30.44 -23.88 -2.56
C HIS A 410 -30.09 -24.43 -1.18
N GLU A 411 -28.93 -25.08 -1.13
CA GLU A 411 -28.26 -25.39 0.13
C GLU A 411 -27.57 -24.13 0.62
N TYR A 412 -27.72 -23.84 1.90
CA TYR A 412 -27.09 -22.71 2.58
C TYR A 412 -26.16 -23.21 3.66
N ARG A 413 -25.11 -22.44 3.94
CA ARG A 413 -24.14 -22.71 4.99
C ARG A 413 -23.98 -21.49 5.86
N VAL A 414 -24.17 -21.68 7.17
CA VAL A 414 -23.76 -20.70 8.17
C VAL A 414 -22.37 -21.06 8.63
N VAL A 415 -21.45 -20.09 8.58
CA VAL A 415 -20.13 -20.21 9.19
C VAL A 415 -20.09 -19.34 10.44
N LEU A 416 -19.78 -19.95 11.57
CA LEU A 416 -19.62 -19.32 12.88
C LEU A 416 -18.13 -19.12 13.15
N MET A 417 -17.77 -17.88 13.47
CA MET A 417 -16.38 -17.45 13.62
C MET A 417 -15.97 -17.48 15.09
N GLY A 418 -14.94 -18.25 15.41
CA GLY A 418 -14.39 -18.29 16.77
C GLY A 418 -13.73 -16.98 17.17
N ASP A 419 -13.75 -16.68 18.47
CA ASP A 419 -13.07 -15.50 19.02
C ASP A 419 -11.53 -15.69 18.97
N PRO A 420 -10.79 -14.85 18.24
CA PRO A 420 -9.34 -14.94 18.16
C PRO A 420 -8.62 -14.56 19.47
N GLN A 421 -9.27 -13.81 20.36
CA GLN A 421 -8.75 -13.36 21.66
C GLN A 421 -9.13 -14.29 22.82
N GLY A 422 -10.03 -15.27 22.58
CA GLY A 422 -10.47 -16.21 23.59
C GLY A 422 -9.33 -17.13 24.04
N ALA A 423 -9.00 -17.10 25.33
CA ALA A 423 -7.88 -17.82 25.95
C ALA A 423 -7.94 -19.36 25.86
N SER A 424 -8.97 -19.95 25.25
CA SER A 424 -9.08 -21.40 25.06
C SER A 424 -9.30 -21.73 23.58
N SER A 425 -8.29 -22.30 22.92
CA SER A 425 -8.46 -22.99 21.65
C SER A 425 -9.49 -24.11 21.79
N TRP A 426 -10.33 -24.31 20.77
CA TRP A 426 -11.24 -25.47 20.72
C TRP A 426 -10.41 -26.76 20.72
N HIS A 427 -10.76 -27.68 21.61
CA HIS A 427 -10.18 -29.02 21.62
C HIS A 427 -11.02 -29.95 20.75
N VAL A 428 -10.36 -30.89 20.08
CA VAL A 428 -11.05 -31.89 19.25
C VAL A 428 -12.07 -32.64 20.11
N GLY A 429 -13.32 -32.68 19.65
CA GLY A 429 -14.45 -33.27 20.36
C GLY A 429 -15.27 -32.30 21.22
N GLU A 430 -14.81 -31.06 21.47
CA GLU A 430 -15.67 -30.03 22.08
C GLU A 430 -16.81 -29.67 21.13
N GLU A 431 -18.04 -29.57 21.65
CA GLU A 431 -19.23 -29.30 20.85
C GLU A 431 -19.70 -27.85 20.99
N LEU A 432 -20.06 -27.25 19.85
CA LEU A 432 -20.79 -26.01 19.77
C LEU A 432 -22.26 -26.32 19.44
N ARG A 433 -23.18 -25.96 20.33
CA ARG A 433 -24.61 -26.10 20.08
C ARG A 433 -25.10 -24.90 19.29
N VAL A 434 -25.79 -25.17 18.19
CA VAL A 434 -26.32 -24.17 17.26
C VAL A 434 -27.80 -24.44 17.03
N ASP A 435 -28.64 -23.44 17.33
CA ASP A 435 -30.07 -23.45 17.07
C ASP A 435 -30.37 -22.49 15.91
N LEU A 436 -30.84 -23.05 14.79
CA LEU A 436 -31.19 -22.30 13.58
C LEU A 436 -32.70 -22.17 13.42
N ARG A 437 -33.21 -20.95 13.32
CA ARG A 437 -34.62 -20.66 13.01
C ARG A 437 -34.74 -19.94 11.68
N ILE A 438 -35.60 -20.47 10.80
CA ILE A 438 -35.87 -19.91 9.48
C ILE A 438 -37.17 -19.12 9.55
N ASN A 439 -37.12 -17.84 9.19
CA ASN A 439 -38.29 -17.00 9.06
C ASN A 439 -38.69 -16.93 7.58
N SER A 440 -39.92 -17.34 7.28
CA SER A 440 -40.53 -17.29 5.95
C SER A 440 -41.82 -16.47 5.98
N ASN A 441 -42.38 -16.18 4.81
CA ASN A 441 -43.69 -15.50 4.70
C ASN A 441 -44.85 -16.31 5.31
N SER A 442 -44.68 -17.62 5.52
CA SER A 442 -45.65 -18.51 6.17
C SER A 442 -45.60 -18.49 7.70
N GLY A 443 -44.73 -17.66 8.30
CA GLY A 443 -44.52 -17.57 9.74
C GLY A 443 -43.23 -18.26 10.19
N PRO A 444 -42.84 -18.09 11.46
CA PRO A 444 -41.51 -18.51 11.91
C PRO A 444 -41.47 -20.03 12.16
N SER A 445 -40.48 -20.71 11.57
CA SER A 445 -40.33 -22.17 11.68
C SER A 445 -39.88 -22.60 13.09
N ARG A 446 -40.00 -23.91 13.38
CA ARG A 446 -39.39 -24.51 14.58
C ARG A 446 -37.86 -24.47 14.45
N PRO A 447 -37.12 -24.15 15.53
CA PRO A 447 -35.68 -24.15 15.49
C PRO A 447 -35.13 -25.56 15.25
N THR A 448 -34.11 -25.66 14.41
CA THR A 448 -33.33 -26.87 14.19
C THR A 448 -32.07 -26.79 15.02
N SER A 449 -31.96 -27.63 16.05
CA SER A 449 -30.80 -27.73 16.91
C SER A 449 -29.77 -28.71 16.33
N ARG A 450 -28.50 -28.32 16.29
CA ARG A 450 -27.37 -29.19 15.97
C ARG A 450 -26.20 -28.94 16.92
N ASN A 451 -25.54 -30.02 17.33
CA ASN A 451 -24.24 -29.94 17.98
C ASN A 451 -23.16 -30.17 16.93
N ILE A 452 -22.20 -29.27 16.86
CA ILE A 452 -21.10 -29.31 15.89
C ILE A 452 -19.81 -29.50 16.70
N ALA A 453 -19.20 -30.67 16.57
CA ALA A 453 -17.93 -30.97 17.23
C ALA A 453 -16.76 -30.28 16.53
N ALA A 454 -15.74 -29.89 17.29
CA ALA A 454 -14.45 -29.51 16.74
C ALA A 454 -13.77 -30.78 16.19
N GLU A 455 -13.43 -30.75 14.90
CA GLU A 455 -12.94 -31.93 14.16
C GLU A 455 -11.42 -31.96 14.07
N ILE A 456 -10.78 -30.79 14.09
CA ILE A 456 -9.34 -30.65 13.87
C ILE A 456 -8.65 -29.83 14.95
N PRO A 457 -7.38 -30.12 15.26
CA PRO A 457 -6.59 -29.28 16.16
C PRO A 457 -6.50 -27.85 15.66
N GLY A 458 -6.73 -26.88 16.55
CA GLY A 458 -6.66 -25.46 16.20
C GLY A 458 -7.85 -24.95 15.38
N GLN A 459 -8.95 -25.70 15.29
CA GLN A 459 -10.20 -25.24 14.71
C GLN A 459 -10.66 -23.94 15.38
N ARG A 460 -11.01 -22.96 14.55
CA ARG A 460 -11.52 -21.65 14.95
C ARG A 460 -12.97 -21.48 14.51
N ASN A 461 -13.29 -21.94 13.32
CA ASN A 461 -14.58 -21.70 12.70
C ASN A 461 -15.38 -23.00 12.58
N PHE A 462 -16.71 -22.89 12.66
CA PHE A 462 -17.66 -23.99 12.58
C PHE A 462 -18.63 -23.73 11.45
N ALA A 463 -19.08 -24.76 10.74
CA ALA A 463 -20.10 -24.61 9.72
C ALA A 463 -21.32 -25.49 9.96
N MET A 464 -22.50 -24.95 9.66
CA MET A 464 -23.77 -25.67 9.64
C MET A 464 -24.40 -25.51 8.26
N ASN A 465 -24.51 -26.62 7.52
CA ASN A 465 -25.31 -26.64 6.29
C ASN A 465 -26.77 -26.88 6.63
N PHE A 466 -27.66 -26.23 5.88
CA PHE A 466 -29.08 -26.48 5.96
C PHE A 466 -29.71 -26.34 4.56
N ASP A 467 -30.65 -27.24 4.30
CA ASP A 467 -31.53 -27.14 3.15
C ASP A 467 -32.74 -26.30 3.52
N THR A 468 -33.30 -25.60 2.53
CA THR A 468 -34.54 -24.89 2.77
C THR A 468 -35.70 -25.91 2.84
N PRO A 469 -36.57 -25.84 3.86
CA PRO A 469 -37.74 -26.71 3.93
C PRO A 469 -38.60 -26.61 2.65
N PRO A 470 -39.20 -27.71 2.18
CA PRO A 470 -39.92 -27.75 0.90
C PRO A 470 -41.14 -26.82 0.84
N ASP A 471 -41.66 -26.39 1.98
CA ASP A 471 -42.78 -25.46 2.16
C ASP A 471 -42.36 -23.98 2.17
N VAL A 472 -41.05 -23.67 2.17
CA VAL A 472 -40.52 -22.31 2.19
C VAL A 472 -40.00 -21.92 0.81
N ALA A 473 -40.75 -21.09 0.09
CA ALA A 473 -40.33 -20.57 -1.22
C ALA A 473 -39.22 -19.50 -1.11
N THR A 474 -39.30 -18.66 -0.07
CA THR A 474 -38.38 -17.55 0.17
C THR A 474 -38.08 -17.42 1.67
N ILE A 475 -36.79 -17.30 2.00
CA ILE A 475 -36.32 -17.02 3.35
C ILE A 475 -36.17 -15.50 3.50
N THR A 476 -36.92 -14.92 4.43
CA THR A 476 -36.91 -13.47 4.72
C THR A 476 -36.05 -13.09 5.91
N GLY A 477 -35.77 -14.05 6.78
CA GLY A 477 -34.92 -13.87 7.96
C GLY A 477 -34.34 -15.19 8.47
N LEU A 478 -33.20 -15.12 9.16
CA LEU A 478 -32.62 -16.24 9.90
C LEU A 478 -32.23 -15.76 11.30
N THR A 479 -32.54 -16.57 12.30
CA THR A 479 -32.07 -16.36 13.67
C THR A 479 -31.22 -17.54 14.07
N ILE A 480 -30.00 -17.26 14.52
CA ILE A 480 -29.01 -18.28 14.87
C ILE A 480 -28.59 -18.04 16.30
N THR A 481 -28.82 -19.02 17.16
CA THR A 481 -28.44 -18.95 18.56
C THR A 481 -27.35 -19.98 18.82
N VAL A 482 -26.26 -19.57 19.48
CA VAL A 482 -25.09 -20.42 19.73
C VAL A 482 -24.73 -20.46 21.21
N GLN A 483 -24.30 -21.64 21.66
CA GLN A 483 -23.86 -21.91 23.02
C GLN A 483 -22.67 -22.89 23.02
N PRO A 484 -21.53 -22.60 23.67
CA PRO A 484 -21.25 -21.39 24.46
C PRO A 484 -20.98 -20.16 23.59
N GLY A 485 -21.70 -19.07 23.85
CA GLY A 485 -21.66 -17.82 23.08
C GLY A 485 -20.42 -16.97 23.35
N HIS A 486 -19.69 -17.22 24.43
CA HIS A 486 -18.44 -16.49 24.74
C HIS A 486 -17.27 -16.85 23.82
N ARG A 487 -17.35 -17.96 23.07
CA ARG A 487 -16.29 -18.45 22.18
C ARG A 487 -16.48 -18.09 20.71
N VAL A 488 -17.59 -17.43 20.37
CA VAL A 488 -17.96 -17.05 19.00
C VAL A 488 -18.01 -15.53 18.90
N ARG A 489 -17.37 -14.95 17.89
CA ARG A 489 -17.36 -13.50 17.64
C ARG A 489 -18.36 -13.04 16.58
N GLY A 490 -18.72 -13.92 15.63
CA GLY A 490 -19.51 -13.54 14.48
C GLY A 490 -20.04 -14.73 13.68
N ALA A 491 -20.86 -14.43 12.67
CA ALA A 491 -21.42 -15.41 11.75
C ALA A 491 -21.48 -14.86 10.32
N LEU A 492 -21.40 -15.74 9.33
CA LEU A 492 -21.54 -15.44 7.90
C LEU A 492 -22.49 -16.44 7.26
N LEU A 493 -23.30 -15.99 6.31
CA LEU A 493 -24.20 -16.86 5.57
C LEU A 493 -23.73 -16.98 4.12
N TYR A 494 -23.57 -18.22 3.68
CA TYR A 494 -23.20 -18.56 2.32
C TYR A 494 -24.30 -19.38 1.63
N GLN A 495 -24.38 -19.26 0.32
CA GLN A 495 -25.22 -20.05 -0.56
C GLN A 495 -24.36 -20.96 -1.43
N ARG A 496 -24.72 -22.24 -1.51
CA ARG A 496 -24.08 -23.18 -2.42
C ARG A 496 -24.40 -22.82 -3.86
N ARG A 497 -23.36 -22.72 -4.67
CA ARG A 497 -23.45 -22.56 -6.13
C ARG A 497 -22.97 -23.86 -6.78
N LEU A 498 -23.68 -24.28 -7.82
CA LEU A 498 -23.20 -25.32 -8.73
C LEU A 498 -22.13 -24.70 -9.62
N GLY A 499 -20.85 -24.86 -9.26
CA GLY A 499 -19.75 -24.48 -10.14
C GLY A 499 -18.49 -23.97 -9.44
N LEU A 500 -17.39 -24.68 -9.69
CA LEU A 500 -16.02 -24.19 -9.90
C LEU A 500 -15.20 -25.28 -10.63
N ILE A 501 -15.66 -26.53 -10.57
CA ILE A 501 -15.18 -27.65 -11.40
C ILE A 501 -16.05 -27.76 -12.67
N ALA A 502 -15.75 -26.92 -13.64
CA ALA A 502 -16.05 -27.15 -15.06
C ALA A 502 -14.96 -26.36 -15.78
N GLU A 503 -13.74 -26.87 -15.87
CA GLU A 503 -13.30 -27.77 -16.95
C GLU A 503 -12.19 -28.72 -16.44
N GLY A 504 -12.39 -30.03 -16.53
CA GLY A 504 -11.32 -31.00 -16.23
C GLY A 504 -11.77 -32.45 -16.00
N SER A 505 -12.99 -32.67 -15.51
CA SER A 505 -13.53 -34.01 -15.26
C SER A 505 -14.77 -34.29 -16.12
N GLY A 506 -14.56 -34.45 -17.42
CA GLY A 506 -15.52 -35.21 -18.23
C GLY A 506 -15.52 -36.67 -17.75
N PRO A 507 -16.69 -37.35 -17.64
CA PRO A 507 -16.70 -38.79 -17.41
C PRO A 507 -15.90 -39.48 -18.53
N PRO A 508 -15.15 -40.56 -18.24
CA PRO A 508 -14.43 -41.28 -19.27
C PRO A 508 -15.44 -41.68 -20.35
N PRO A 509 -15.12 -41.50 -21.65
CA PRO A 509 -16.01 -41.95 -22.70
C PRO A 509 -16.25 -43.45 -22.49
N LEU A 510 -17.52 -43.83 -22.39
CA LEU A 510 -17.95 -45.22 -22.44
C LEU A 510 -17.28 -45.85 -23.66
N SER A 511 -16.31 -46.73 -23.40
CA SER A 511 -15.63 -47.52 -24.41
C SER A 511 -16.67 -48.37 -25.11
N THR A 512 -17.07 -47.95 -26.31
CA THR A 512 -17.77 -48.80 -27.28
C THR A 512 -16.93 -50.06 -27.52
N PRO A 513 -17.55 -51.27 -27.51
CA PRO A 513 -16.81 -52.50 -27.71
C PRO A 513 -16.14 -52.49 -29.10
N ALA A 514 -14.88 -52.92 -29.12
CA ALA A 514 -14.03 -52.95 -30.30
C ALA A 514 -14.69 -53.73 -31.45
N PRO A 515 -14.70 -53.21 -32.69
CA PRO A 515 -14.98 -54.05 -33.84
C PRO A 515 -13.79 -54.99 -34.10
N SER A 516 -14.15 -56.26 -34.21
CA SER A 516 -13.37 -57.43 -34.58
C SER A 516 -12.36 -57.21 -35.71
N VAL A 517 -11.16 -57.74 -35.49
CA VAL A 517 -10.06 -57.85 -36.46
C VAL A 517 -10.39 -58.88 -37.55
N SER A 518 -10.00 -58.59 -38.79
CA SER A 518 -9.71 -59.56 -39.85
C SER A 518 -8.69 -58.96 -40.83
N PRO A 519 -7.90 -59.78 -41.56
CA PRO A 519 -6.44 -59.61 -41.62
C PRO A 519 -5.85 -59.15 -42.98
N VAL A 520 -4.67 -58.53 -42.88
CA VAL A 520 -3.47 -58.58 -43.76
C VAL A 520 -3.55 -58.10 -45.22
N ALA A 521 -2.70 -57.12 -45.55
CA ALA A 521 -1.78 -57.18 -46.70
C ALA A 521 -0.53 -56.32 -46.46
N GLN A 522 0.65 -56.95 -46.54
CA GLN A 522 1.99 -56.33 -46.45
C GLN A 522 2.35 -55.58 -47.74
N ALA A 523 3.10 -54.47 -47.62
CA ALA A 523 4.14 -54.11 -48.60
C ALA A 523 5.25 -53.23 -47.99
N ALA A 524 6.47 -53.54 -48.45
CA ALA A 524 7.85 -53.19 -48.06
C ALA A 524 8.29 -51.69 -48.19
N PRO A 525 9.56 -51.34 -47.82
CA PRO A 525 9.94 -50.02 -47.26
C PRO A 525 10.87 -49.12 -48.12
N GLN A 526 11.01 -47.85 -47.66
CA GLN A 526 12.15 -46.88 -47.78
C GLN A 526 12.45 -46.24 -49.15
N PRO A 527 13.08 -45.03 -49.26
CA PRO A 527 14.24 -44.57 -48.46
C PRO A 527 14.38 -43.06 -48.10
N THR A 528 15.42 -42.87 -47.30
CA THR A 528 16.14 -41.68 -46.79
C THR A 528 16.62 -40.65 -47.82
N SER A 529 16.69 -39.38 -47.40
CA SER A 529 17.78 -38.46 -47.77
C SER A 529 17.96 -37.33 -46.74
N SER A 530 19.17 -37.23 -46.19
CA SER A 530 19.76 -36.04 -45.55
C SER A 530 20.86 -35.49 -46.49
N PRO A 531 21.75 -34.57 -46.07
CA PRO A 531 21.59 -33.16 -45.71
C PRO A 531 22.39 -32.23 -46.67
N GLN A 532 22.21 -30.91 -46.62
CA GLN A 532 23.18 -29.97 -47.23
C GLN A 532 23.51 -28.82 -46.28
N ALA A 533 24.80 -28.54 -46.19
CA ALA A 533 25.44 -27.54 -45.36
C ALA A 533 26.22 -26.53 -46.22
N HIS A 534 26.44 -25.37 -45.60
CA HIS A 534 27.52 -24.39 -45.77
C HIS A 534 27.48 -23.25 -46.81
N SER A 535 27.78 -22.08 -46.24
CA SER A 535 28.58 -20.92 -46.70
C SER A 535 27.76 -19.62 -46.73
N ASP A 536 28.20 -18.46 -46.27
CA ASP A 536 29.44 -18.04 -45.60
C ASP A 536 29.24 -16.59 -45.07
N GLN A 537 30.04 -16.23 -44.05
CA GLN A 537 30.63 -14.91 -43.77
C GLN A 537 29.83 -13.70 -43.18
N THR A 538 30.37 -13.30 -42.02
CA THR A 538 30.30 -12.15 -41.07
C THR A 538 30.63 -10.73 -41.64
N PRO A 539 30.77 -9.63 -40.83
CA PRO A 539 29.92 -9.00 -39.80
C PRO A 539 29.91 -7.43 -39.82
N MET A 540 29.31 -6.79 -38.80
CA MET A 540 29.58 -5.44 -38.23
C MET A 540 29.01 -4.17 -38.90
N GLY A 541 28.36 -3.33 -38.08
CA GLY A 541 28.03 -1.94 -38.40
C GLY A 541 27.25 -1.20 -37.30
N THR A 542 27.95 -0.68 -36.29
CA THR A 542 27.45 0.27 -35.29
C THR A 542 27.24 1.65 -35.94
N PRO A 543 26.13 2.39 -35.69
CA PRO A 543 25.99 3.75 -36.20
C PRO A 543 26.59 4.77 -35.23
N VAL A 544 27.58 5.53 -35.72
CA VAL A 544 28.15 6.73 -35.06
C VAL A 544 27.39 7.97 -35.53
N ILE A 545 26.72 8.67 -34.61
CA ILE A 545 26.08 9.97 -34.85
C ILE A 545 27.09 11.08 -34.54
N LYS A 546 27.44 11.89 -35.54
CA LYS A 546 28.30 13.08 -35.39
C LYS A 546 27.44 14.33 -35.13
N LEU A 547 27.60 14.94 -33.95
CA LEU A 547 27.04 16.26 -33.63
C LEU A 547 27.95 17.37 -34.16
N LYS A 548 27.36 18.31 -34.93
CA LYS A 548 27.98 19.58 -35.36
C LYS A 548 27.92 20.58 -34.20
N LYS A 549 29.04 21.25 -33.90
CA LYS A 549 29.08 22.44 -33.03
C LYS A 549 28.49 23.67 -33.76
N PRO A 550 27.73 24.54 -33.07
CA PRO A 550 27.27 25.81 -33.63
C PRO A 550 28.39 26.87 -33.57
N LYS A 551 28.28 27.84 -34.47
CA LYS A 551 29.13 29.04 -34.58
C LYS A 551 28.80 30.05 -33.50
#